data_AF-A0A6B2FZR8-F1
#
_entry.id   AF-A0A6B2FZR8-F1
#
_cell.length_a   1.000
_cell.length_b   1.000
_cell.length_c   1.000
_cell.angle_alpha   90.00
_cell.angle_beta   90.00
_cell.angle_gamma   90.00
#
_symmetry.space_group_name_H-M   'P 1'
#
loop_
_entity.id
_entity.type
_entity.pdbx_description
1 polymer ?
#
loop_
_entity_poly.entity_id
_entity_poly.type
_entity_poly.pdbx_seq_one_letter_code
_entity_poly.pdbx_strand_id
1 'polypeptide(L)'
;MKDNQVNSVENFLKAVSFFDPYKNNDTLFFRGQLTKYSTMDPTIARDNGEKLKRENALFEENKNDNRSNFQNLAYMQHQGIATRLLDFTTDPLVALYFAVNNDQREDSSIYIFIRNNVAENSLEAKLMSFIPSVKTRNVKRLVEMFNAKFQEDISISNAKEILQTDLFIDPISITDRSNYRMMQQKGTFAFPANIIENGSIVGTQPFEDSKSYQEIIIPFEFQEQIFTELKKRDYSAKRLYGDKLYDRKVENLKNFAGVVDEHFYPVTSALRKGKEYVECSKLLKQKEIEKLGLSIAKNRNLECLALWFQRKYAKDGVNIVTQFWSQGRGTGKYYWNTGQKVDRFILNESWESDYVVRRLFYDHPELFKKRKLLPQSSDALEVKMKISDQQDNLCIETNLYEGANLNIIVNKKQYTISTHKNINKYFIKLDRNLKEIKGEVILVTPSLQSKEFLNKTGIDFENLRGSFVKREENMTSLIMGRKSFIFKRD
;
A
#
# COMPACT_ATOMS: atom_id res chain seq x y z
N MET A 1 -5.78 12.47 4.07
CA MET A 1 -6.50 11.32 3.50
C MET A 1 -5.51 10.15 3.44
N LYS A 2 -5.67 9.12 4.28
CA LYS A 2 -5.03 7.81 4.05
C LYS A 2 -6.15 6.90 3.54
N ASP A 3 -6.44 7.02 2.26
CA ASP A 3 -7.59 6.41 1.55
C ASP A 3 -7.46 4.89 1.31
N ASN A 4 -6.60 4.21 2.08
CA ASN A 4 -6.05 2.92 1.69
C ASN A 4 -6.36 1.82 2.72
N GLN A 5 -7.48 1.93 3.43
CA GLN A 5 -7.95 0.83 4.26
C GLN A 5 -8.74 -0.16 3.44
N VAL A 6 -8.60 -1.43 3.78
CA VAL A 6 -9.31 -2.49 3.09
C VAL A 6 -9.85 -3.50 4.09
N ASN A 7 -11.14 -3.80 3.95
CA ASN A 7 -11.90 -4.68 4.82
C ASN A 7 -12.33 -6.00 4.15
N SER A 8 -12.04 -6.19 2.86
CA SER A 8 -12.40 -7.40 2.11
C SER A 8 -11.38 -7.67 1.00
N VAL A 9 -11.31 -8.92 0.52
CA VAL A 9 -10.40 -9.24 -0.59
C VAL A 9 -10.83 -8.53 -1.88
N GLU A 10 -12.12 -8.28 -2.08
CA GLU A 10 -12.62 -7.52 -3.23
C GLU A 10 -12.13 -6.05 -3.21
N ASN A 11 -12.28 -5.37 -2.07
CA ASN A 11 -11.81 -4.00 -1.92
C ASN A 11 -10.29 -3.92 -2.06
N PHE A 12 -9.57 -4.95 -1.61
CA PHE A 12 -8.13 -5.07 -1.81
C PHE A 12 -7.76 -5.09 -3.30
N LEU A 13 -8.41 -5.97 -4.07
CA LEU A 13 -8.14 -6.10 -5.49
C LEU A 13 -8.51 -4.83 -6.26
N LYS A 14 -9.59 -4.14 -5.88
CA LYS A 14 -9.94 -2.83 -6.44
C LYS A 14 -8.84 -1.80 -6.18
N ALA A 15 -8.35 -1.70 -4.95
CA ALA A 15 -7.26 -0.80 -4.59
C ALA A 15 -5.96 -1.13 -5.35
N VAL A 16 -5.62 -2.42 -5.47
CA VAL A 16 -4.42 -2.86 -6.19
C VAL A 16 -4.52 -2.60 -7.70
N SER A 17 -5.73 -2.61 -8.27
CA SER A 17 -5.94 -2.35 -9.71
C SER A 17 -5.56 -0.94 -10.17
N PHE A 18 -5.39 0.00 -9.23
CA PHE A 18 -4.82 1.31 -9.53
C PHE A 18 -3.36 1.20 -10.03
N PHE A 19 -2.64 0.15 -9.63
CA PHE A 19 -1.25 -0.14 -10.00
C PHE A 19 -1.09 -1.03 -11.23
N ASP A 20 -2.19 -1.40 -11.89
CA ASP A 20 -2.17 -2.20 -13.13
C ASP A 20 -1.17 -1.69 -14.19
N PRO A 21 -0.95 -0.36 -14.39
CA PRO A 21 0.07 0.14 -15.33
C PRO A 21 1.48 -0.46 -15.14
N TYR A 22 1.86 -0.82 -13.91
CA TYR A 22 3.20 -1.33 -13.58
C TYR A 22 3.28 -2.85 -13.58
N LYS A 23 2.13 -3.53 -13.60
CA LYS A 23 2.05 -4.99 -13.60
C LYS A 23 2.66 -5.58 -14.89
N ASN A 24 2.51 -4.90 -16.02
CA ASN A 24 2.99 -5.38 -17.31
C ASN A 24 4.52 -5.25 -17.49
N ASN A 25 5.17 -4.43 -16.66
CA ASN A 25 6.62 -4.22 -16.71
C ASN A 25 7.35 -4.98 -15.60
N ASP A 26 6.65 -5.88 -14.88
CA ASP A 26 7.18 -6.66 -13.75
C ASP A 26 7.86 -5.81 -12.65
N THR A 27 7.46 -4.53 -12.51
CA THR A 27 8.04 -3.59 -11.55
C THR A 27 7.25 -3.49 -10.23
N LEU A 28 6.20 -4.29 -10.08
CA LEU A 28 5.27 -4.20 -8.96
C LEU A 28 5.54 -5.29 -7.92
N PHE A 29 5.92 -4.88 -6.72
CA PHE A 29 6.25 -5.77 -5.60
C PHE A 29 5.38 -5.47 -4.38
N PHE A 30 5.06 -6.52 -3.64
CA PHE A 30 4.20 -6.47 -2.47
C PHE A 30 4.86 -7.14 -1.27
N ARG A 31 4.58 -6.60 -0.09
CA ARG A 31 4.98 -7.20 1.19
C ARG A 31 3.91 -6.99 2.24
N GLY A 32 3.44 -8.07 2.87
CA GLY A 32 2.50 -8.03 3.98
C GLY A 32 3.20 -8.29 5.31
N GLN A 33 2.89 -7.51 6.34
CA GLN A 33 3.40 -7.69 7.71
C GLN A 33 2.46 -7.05 8.74
N LEU A 34 2.65 -7.35 10.03
CA LEU A 34 1.94 -6.65 11.10
C LEU A 34 2.34 -5.18 11.15
N THR A 35 1.39 -4.27 11.40
CA THR A 35 1.61 -2.81 11.41
C THR A 35 2.56 -2.36 12.53
N LYS A 36 2.68 -3.14 13.61
CA LYS A 36 3.62 -2.87 14.71
C LYS A 36 5.10 -2.85 14.27
N TYR A 37 5.42 -3.49 13.14
CA TYR A 37 6.76 -3.44 12.58
C TYR A 37 6.93 -2.13 11.82
N SER A 38 7.53 -1.16 12.49
CA SER A 38 7.77 0.19 11.95
C SER A 38 8.88 0.25 10.91
N THR A 39 9.73 -0.79 10.83
CA THR A 39 10.85 -0.90 9.89
C THR A 39 10.87 -2.25 9.17
N MET A 40 11.33 -2.23 7.92
CA MET A 40 11.58 -3.35 7.02
C MET A 40 13.07 -3.61 7.00
N ASP A 41 13.58 -4.06 8.13
CA ASP A 41 14.97 -4.49 8.25
C ASP A 41 15.11 -5.98 7.86
N PRO A 42 16.16 -6.34 7.11
CA PRO A 42 16.52 -7.73 6.89
C PRO A 42 16.85 -8.40 8.22
N THR A 43 16.70 -9.73 8.30
CA THR A 43 16.88 -10.47 9.56
C THR A 43 18.29 -10.36 10.13
N ILE A 44 19.30 -10.09 9.27
CA ILE A 44 20.69 -9.83 9.65
C ILE A 44 20.89 -8.49 10.38
N ALA A 45 19.98 -7.52 10.23
CA ALA A 45 20.13 -6.16 10.76
C ALA A 45 19.27 -5.85 11.99
N ARG A 46 18.30 -6.72 12.33
CA ARG A 46 17.29 -6.46 13.40
C ARG A 46 17.83 -6.46 14.84
N ASP A 47 19.01 -7.01 15.09
CA ASP A 47 19.56 -7.20 16.45
C ASP A 47 20.69 -6.21 16.77
N ASN A 48 20.47 -4.94 16.46
CA ASN A 48 21.48 -3.88 16.58
C ASN A 48 22.79 -4.21 15.83
N GLY A 49 22.71 -5.00 14.76
CA GLY A 49 23.84 -5.36 13.90
C GLY A 49 24.74 -6.48 14.44
N GLU A 50 24.37 -7.20 15.49
CA GLU A 50 25.17 -8.32 16.01
C GLU A 50 25.30 -9.46 14.99
N LYS A 51 24.21 -9.84 14.32
CA LYS A 51 24.26 -10.82 13.23
C LYS A 51 25.05 -10.32 12.04
N LEU A 52 24.97 -9.02 11.72
CA LEU A 52 25.71 -8.42 10.61
C LEU A 52 27.23 -8.56 10.79
N LYS A 53 27.74 -8.42 12.02
CA LYS A 53 29.16 -8.65 12.34
C LYS A 53 29.61 -10.09 12.05
N ARG A 54 28.69 -11.05 12.17
CA ARG A 54 28.93 -12.50 11.96
C ARG A 54 28.44 -13.00 10.61
N GLU A 55 28.00 -12.11 9.72
CA GLU A 55 27.35 -12.48 8.47
C GLU A 55 28.19 -13.44 7.61
N ASN A 56 29.52 -13.24 7.54
CA ASN A 56 30.38 -14.15 6.80
C ASN A 56 30.45 -15.55 7.43
N ALA A 57 30.53 -15.65 8.75
CA ALA A 57 30.51 -16.95 9.43
C ALA A 57 29.18 -17.67 9.17
N LEU A 58 28.05 -16.96 9.30
CA LEU A 58 26.72 -17.51 9.01
C LEU A 58 26.60 -18.00 7.57
N PHE A 59 27.18 -17.28 6.61
CA PHE A 59 27.20 -17.70 5.21
C PHE A 59 28.06 -18.93 4.99
N GLU A 60 29.32 -18.93 5.45
CA GLU A 60 30.25 -20.04 5.24
C GLU A 60 29.79 -21.34 5.94
N GLU A 61 29.13 -21.24 7.10
CA GLU A 61 28.60 -22.39 7.84
C GLU A 61 27.42 -23.09 7.12
N ASN A 62 26.70 -22.38 6.24
CA ASN A 62 25.44 -22.84 5.65
C ASN A 62 25.43 -22.90 4.12
N LYS A 63 26.49 -22.40 3.46
CA LYS A 63 26.58 -22.40 2.00
C LYS A 63 26.68 -23.82 1.45
N ASN A 64 26.21 -23.98 0.22
CA ASN A 64 26.48 -25.13 -0.64
C ASN A 64 27.28 -24.64 -1.84
N ASP A 65 28.45 -25.22 -2.09
CA ASP A 65 29.35 -24.78 -3.16
C ASP A 65 28.77 -25.02 -4.58
N ASN A 66 27.74 -25.86 -4.71
CA ASN A 66 27.03 -26.07 -5.98
C ASN A 66 25.98 -24.97 -6.28
N ARG A 67 25.79 -24.01 -5.36
CA ARG A 67 24.85 -22.89 -5.52
C ARG A 67 25.59 -21.58 -5.70
N SER A 68 24.99 -20.66 -6.45
CA SER A 68 25.44 -19.27 -6.47
C SER A 68 25.36 -18.66 -5.06
N ASN A 69 26.09 -17.58 -4.82
CA ASN A 69 25.98 -16.86 -3.54
C ASN A 69 24.54 -16.39 -3.27
N PHE A 70 23.83 -15.94 -4.30
CA PHE A 70 22.44 -15.55 -4.20
C PHE A 70 21.54 -16.73 -3.83
N GLN A 71 21.66 -17.86 -4.53
CA GLN A 71 20.89 -19.07 -4.25
C GLN A 71 21.11 -19.58 -2.83
N ASN A 72 22.35 -19.49 -2.32
CA ASN A 72 22.65 -19.80 -0.93
C ASN A 72 21.90 -18.88 0.03
N LEU A 73 21.91 -17.56 -0.20
CA LEU A 73 21.15 -16.61 0.64
C LEU A 73 19.64 -16.87 0.59
N ALA A 74 19.08 -17.09 -0.59
CA ALA A 74 17.64 -17.39 -0.75
C ALA A 74 17.25 -18.68 -0.01
N TYR A 75 18.06 -19.73 -0.12
CA TYR A 75 17.86 -20.99 0.60
C TYR A 75 17.97 -20.79 2.12
N MET A 76 19.00 -20.08 2.60
CA MET A 76 19.22 -19.77 4.01
C MET A 76 18.02 -19.01 4.61
N GLN A 77 17.53 -17.98 3.93
CA GLN A 77 16.36 -17.20 4.34
C GLN A 77 15.13 -18.11 4.53
N HIS A 78 14.94 -19.10 3.66
CA HIS A 78 13.84 -20.05 3.75
C HIS A 78 13.96 -21.02 4.94
N GLN A 79 15.18 -21.37 5.33
CA GLN A 79 15.46 -22.18 6.52
C GLN A 79 15.45 -21.37 7.83
N GLY A 80 15.13 -20.07 7.77
CA GLY A 80 15.10 -19.19 8.94
C GLY A 80 16.48 -18.72 9.41
N ILE A 81 17.53 -18.96 8.62
CA ILE A 81 18.87 -18.44 8.88
C ILE A 81 18.88 -16.95 8.52
N ALA A 82 19.53 -16.13 9.34
CA ALA A 82 19.56 -14.69 9.14
C ALA A 82 20.33 -14.31 7.86
N THR A 83 19.73 -13.48 7.02
CA THR A 83 20.33 -13.01 5.77
C THR A 83 20.07 -11.52 5.56
N ARG A 84 20.81 -10.94 4.61
CA ARG A 84 20.60 -9.58 4.09
C ARG A 84 19.43 -9.45 3.12
N LEU A 85 18.76 -10.55 2.78
CA LEU A 85 17.61 -10.52 1.89
C LEU A 85 16.34 -10.12 2.63
N LEU A 86 15.44 -9.47 1.92
CA LEU A 86 14.06 -9.27 2.31
C LEU A 86 13.12 -9.96 1.33
N ASP A 87 12.10 -10.59 1.88
CA ASP A 87 11.10 -11.33 1.11
C ASP A 87 10.05 -10.38 0.52
N PHE A 88 9.81 -10.52 -0.78
CA PHE A 88 8.75 -9.84 -1.51
C PHE A 88 7.96 -10.84 -2.35
N THR A 89 6.81 -10.43 -2.86
CA THR A 89 6.01 -11.22 -3.82
C THR A 89 5.48 -10.31 -4.91
N THR A 90 5.30 -10.85 -6.11
CA THR A 90 4.58 -10.18 -7.19
C THR A 90 3.08 -10.50 -7.19
N ASP A 91 2.62 -11.36 -6.27
CA ASP A 91 1.21 -11.68 -6.11
C ASP A 91 0.62 -10.92 -4.91
N PRO A 92 -0.30 -9.97 -5.14
CA PRO A 92 -0.87 -9.16 -4.07
C PRO A 92 -1.64 -10.02 -3.05
N LEU A 93 -2.24 -11.14 -3.46
CA LEU A 93 -2.98 -12.02 -2.55
C LEU A 93 -2.05 -12.88 -1.68
N VAL A 94 -0.83 -13.17 -2.13
CA VAL A 94 0.21 -13.76 -1.28
C VAL A 94 0.63 -12.76 -0.19
N ALA A 95 0.82 -11.48 -0.54
CA ALA A 95 1.12 -10.45 0.45
C ALA A 95 -0.03 -10.27 1.46
N LEU A 96 -1.28 -10.25 0.99
CA LEU A 96 -2.45 -10.20 1.86
C LEU A 96 -2.52 -11.42 2.80
N TYR A 97 -2.23 -12.62 2.30
CA TYR A 97 -2.14 -13.81 3.14
C TYR A 97 -1.11 -13.64 4.25
N PHE A 98 0.11 -13.19 3.95
CA PHE A 98 1.15 -12.99 4.97
C PHE A 98 0.80 -11.90 5.99
N ALA A 99 0.07 -10.87 5.57
CA ALA A 99 -0.44 -9.83 6.47
C ALA A 99 -1.39 -10.44 7.51
N VAL A 100 -2.38 -11.23 7.08
CA VAL A 100 -3.44 -11.74 7.97
C VAL A 100 -3.17 -13.11 8.60
N ASN A 101 -2.13 -13.83 8.16
CA ASN A 101 -1.74 -15.13 8.71
C ASN A 101 -0.82 -14.95 9.93
N ASN A 102 -1.41 -14.51 11.04
CA ASN A 102 -0.70 -14.24 12.29
C ASN A 102 -1.50 -14.73 13.51
N ASP A 103 -0.87 -14.67 14.68
CA ASP A 103 -1.41 -15.09 15.98
C ASP A 103 -1.58 -13.90 16.96
N GLN A 104 -1.52 -12.67 16.46
CA GLN A 104 -1.50 -11.46 17.28
C GLN A 104 -2.73 -10.58 17.04
N ARG A 105 -3.20 -9.91 18.10
CA ARG A 105 -4.31 -8.95 18.01
C ARG A 105 -3.81 -7.58 17.57
N GLU A 106 -3.43 -7.49 16.31
CA GLU A 106 -2.80 -6.31 15.73
C GLU A 106 -3.34 -6.03 14.32
N ASP A 107 -3.32 -4.76 13.92
CA ASP A 107 -3.52 -4.40 12.52
C ASP A 107 -2.36 -4.91 11.65
N SER A 108 -2.64 -5.07 10.36
CA SER A 108 -1.62 -5.46 9.39
C SER A 108 -1.49 -4.42 8.30
N SER A 109 -0.28 -4.33 7.73
CA SER A 109 0.07 -3.43 6.64
C SER A 109 0.51 -4.24 5.42
N ILE A 110 0.08 -3.79 4.24
CA ILE A 110 0.58 -4.25 2.95
C ILE A 110 1.27 -3.08 2.29
N TYR A 111 2.53 -3.28 1.95
CA TYR A 111 3.35 -2.28 1.28
C TYR A 111 3.47 -2.62 -0.19
N ILE A 112 3.30 -1.60 -1.01
CA ILE A 112 3.39 -1.67 -2.47
C ILE A 112 4.64 -0.89 -2.90
N PHE A 113 5.42 -1.50 -3.77
CA PHE A 113 6.64 -0.93 -4.32
C PHE A 113 6.58 -0.97 -5.84
N ILE A 114 6.91 0.16 -6.45
CA ILE A 114 7.13 0.28 -7.90
C ILE A 114 8.63 0.49 -8.09
N ARG A 115 9.32 -0.52 -8.63
CA ARG A 115 10.77 -0.60 -8.69
C ARG A 115 11.25 -1.30 -9.94
N ASN A 116 12.34 -0.78 -10.51
CA ASN A 116 13.13 -1.54 -11.46
C ASN A 116 13.77 -2.74 -10.74
N ASN A 117 13.98 -3.80 -11.49
CA ASN A 117 14.60 -5.03 -11.00
C ASN A 117 15.75 -5.43 -11.92
N VAL A 118 16.58 -6.35 -11.44
CA VAL A 118 17.69 -6.93 -12.20
C VAL A 118 17.61 -8.45 -12.15
N ALA A 119 18.18 -9.10 -13.16
CA ALA A 119 18.31 -10.55 -13.15
C ALA A 119 19.22 -11.03 -12.01
N GLU A 120 18.94 -12.21 -11.45
CA GLU A 120 19.72 -12.86 -10.38
C GLU A 120 21.22 -12.94 -10.67
N ASN A 121 21.58 -13.11 -11.94
CA ASN A 121 22.96 -13.26 -12.42
C ASN A 121 23.61 -11.95 -12.89
N SER A 122 22.94 -10.80 -12.72
CA SER A 122 23.49 -9.50 -13.07
C SER A 122 24.72 -9.15 -12.23
N LEU A 123 25.50 -8.18 -12.70
CA LEU A 123 26.67 -7.68 -11.98
C LEU A 123 26.31 -7.20 -10.58
N GLU A 124 25.21 -6.46 -10.47
CA GLU A 124 24.69 -5.87 -9.23
C GLU A 124 24.28 -6.97 -8.24
N ALA A 125 23.52 -7.96 -8.69
CA ALA A 125 23.05 -9.05 -7.84
C ALA A 125 24.22 -9.94 -7.36
N LYS A 126 25.20 -10.21 -8.24
CA LYS A 126 26.45 -10.88 -7.87
C LYS A 126 27.23 -10.08 -6.84
N LEU A 127 27.37 -8.77 -7.01
CA LEU A 127 28.09 -7.91 -6.06
C LEU A 127 27.42 -7.89 -4.68
N MET A 128 26.10 -7.69 -4.64
CA MET A 128 25.34 -7.66 -3.37
C MET A 128 25.36 -9.01 -2.64
N SER A 129 25.29 -10.11 -3.38
CA SER A 129 25.39 -11.46 -2.83
C SER A 129 26.83 -11.88 -2.50
N PHE A 130 27.86 -11.18 -3.00
CA PHE A 130 29.26 -11.46 -2.69
C PHE A 130 29.70 -11.00 -1.30
N ILE A 131 29.11 -9.91 -0.79
CA ILE A 131 29.44 -9.36 0.54
C ILE A 131 29.42 -10.39 1.68
N PRO A 132 28.38 -11.23 1.86
CA PRO A 132 28.37 -12.24 2.91
C PRO A 132 29.44 -13.32 2.69
N SER A 133 29.89 -13.58 1.46
CA SER A 133 30.91 -14.60 1.17
C SER A 133 32.36 -14.16 1.48
N VAL A 134 32.57 -12.95 1.98
CA VAL A 134 33.90 -12.48 2.38
C VAL A 134 33.90 -11.84 3.77
N LYS A 135 35.06 -11.86 4.44
CA LYS A 135 35.25 -11.23 5.76
C LYS A 135 35.38 -9.71 5.70
N THR A 136 35.88 -9.15 4.61
CA THR A 136 36.12 -7.72 4.51
C THR A 136 34.80 -6.95 4.35
N ARG A 137 34.73 -5.77 4.97
CA ARG A 137 33.66 -4.79 4.76
C ARG A 137 34.18 -3.50 4.13
N ASN A 138 35.49 -3.41 3.87
CA ASN A 138 36.08 -2.30 3.13
C ASN A 138 35.72 -2.42 1.66
N VAL A 139 35.09 -1.39 1.09
CA VAL A 139 34.52 -1.41 -0.26
C VAL A 139 35.61 -1.62 -1.31
N LYS A 140 36.77 -0.96 -1.18
CA LYS A 140 37.87 -1.10 -2.14
C LYS A 140 38.34 -2.56 -2.21
N ARG A 141 38.64 -3.17 -1.06
CA ARG A 141 39.09 -4.57 -0.99
C ARG A 141 38.01 -5.55 -1.45
N LEU A 142 36.74 -5.30 -1.10
CA LEU A 142 35.60 -6.08 -1.58
C LEU A 142 35.55 -6.10 -3.11
N VAL A 143 35.67 -4.93 -3.75
CA VAL A 143 35.63 -4.77 -5.21
C VAL A 143 36.82 -5.44 -5.89
N GLU A 144 38.03 -5.29 -5.36
CA GLU A 144 39.23 -5.98 -5.86
C GLU A 144 39.04 -7.50 -5.84
N MET A 145 38.52 -8.05 -4.72
CA MET A 145 38.24 -9.48 -4.60
C MET A 145 37.11 -9.94 -5.53
N PHE A 146 36.09 -9.09 -5.73
CA PHE A 146 34.97 -9.36 -6.63
C PHE A 146 35.43 -9.45 -8.08
N ASN A 147 36.14 -8.42 -8.57
CA ASN A 147 36.68 -8.36 -9.93
C ASN A 147 37.59 -9.57 -10.21
N ALA A 148 38.49 -9.90 -9.27
CA ALA A 148 39.36 -11.07 -9.41
C ALA A 148 38.57 -12.39 -9.48
N LYS A 149 37.53 -12.56 -8.66
CA LYS A 149 36.75 -13.81 -8.61
C LYS A 149 35.86 -13.99 -9.84
N PHE A 150 35.20 -12.93 -10.30
CA PHE A 150 34.20 -12.99 -11.36
C PHE A 150 34.73 -12.56 -12.73
N GLN A 151 36.01 -12.16 -12.83
CA GLN A 151 36.64 -11.63 -14.05
C GLN A 151 35.91 -10.39 -14.59
N GLU A 152 35.49 -9.52 -13.67
CA GLU A 152 34.81 -8.25 -13.96
C GLU A 152 35.79 -7.08 -13.79
N ASP A 153 35.44 -5.90 -14.32
CA ASP A 153 36.22 -4.67 -14.16
C ASP A 153 35.32 -3.52 -13.67
N ILE A 154 34.66 -3.71 -12.52
CA ILE A 154 33.85 -2.65 -11.93
C ILE A 154 34.73 -1.63 -11.23
N SER A 155 34.48 -0.34 -11.50
CA SER A 155 35.12 0.76 -10.77
C SER A 155 34.60 0.84 -9.33
N ILE A 156 35.44 1.33 -8.41
CA ILE A 156 35.04 1.54 -7.00
C ILE A 156 33.83 2.49 -6.90
N SER A 157 33.77 3.51 -7.76
CA SER A 157 32.67 4.48 -7.78
C SER A 157 31.34 3.83 -8.19
N ASN A 158 31.34 3.04 -9.27
CA ASN A 158 30.13 2.35 -9.74
C ASN A 158 29.69 1.28 -8.73
N ALA A 159 30.64 0.53 -8.16
CA ALA A 159 30.35 -0.43 -7.11
C ALA A 159 29.70 0.25 -5.90
N LYS A 160 30.23 1.40 -5.48
CA LYS A 160 29.67 2.16 -4.37
C LYS A 160 28.22 2.59 -4.65
N GLU A 161 27.92 3.06 -5.85
CA GLU A 161 26.54 3.42 -6.26
C GLU A 161 25.58 2.22 -6.15
N ILE A 162 25.97 1.08 -6.69
CA ILE A 162 25.19 -0.17 -6.59
C ILE A 162 24.98 -0.56 -5.14
N LEU A 163 26.05 -0.57 -4.34
CA LEU A 163 26.00 -0.98 -2.93
C LEU A 163 25.13 -0.05 -2.09
N GLN A 164 24.97 1.22 -2.46
CA GLN A 164 24.14 2.20 -1.74
C GLN A 164 22.72 2.33 -2.31
N THR A 165 22.33 1.46 -3.25
CA THR A 165 21.00 1.47 -3.86
C THR A 165 20.27 0.16 -3.55
N ASP A 166 18.97 0.24 -3.30
CA ASP A 166 18.16 -0.97 -3.18
C ASP A 166 18.16 -1.75 -4.48
N LEU A 167 18.24 -3.08 -4.37
CA LEU A 167 18.24 -3.96 -5.51
C LEU A 167 17.11 -4.97 -5.43
N PHE A 168 16.12 -4.86 -6.31
CA PHE A 168 15.06 -5.85 -6.46
C PHE A 168 15.48 -6.89 -7.50
N ILE A 169 15.23 -8.16 -7.20
CA ILE A 169 15.53 -9.26 -8.12
C ILE A 169 14.29 -9.56 -8.97
N ASP A 170 14.53 -9.73 -10.28
CA ASP A 170 13.52 -10.20 -11.22
C ASP A 170 13.09 -11.63 -10.82
N PRO A 171 11.81 -11.84 -10.44
CA PRO A 171 11.32 -13.16 -10.07
C PRO A 171 11.50 -14.22 -11.18
N ILE A 172 11.47 -13.82 -12.45
CA ILE A 172 11.59 -14.73 -13.60
C ILE A 172 13.01 -15.26 -13.74
N SER A 173 14.00 -14.44 -13.37
CA SER A 173 15.41 -14.80 -13.45
C SER A 173 15.85 -15.82 -12.41
N ILE A 174 15.03 -16.09 -11.38
CA ILE A 174 15.41 -16.98 -10.29
C ILE A 174 15.25 -18.44 -10.74
N THR A 175 16.37 -19.15 -10.85
CA THR A 175 16.41 -20.48 -11.47
C THR A 175 16.26 -21.65 -10.50
N ASP A 176 16.17 -21.40 -9.20
CA ASP A 176 16.06 -22.45 -8.17
C ASP A 176 14.66 -23.11 -8.14
N ARG A 177 14.38 -23.93 -9.15
CA ARG A 177 13.15 -24.71 -9.30
C ARG A 177 12.96 -25.77 -8.21
N SER A 178 14.01 -26.10 -7.45
CA SER A 178 13.90 -27.03 -6.32
C SER A 178 13.16 -26.41 -5.13
N ASN A 179 13.03 -25.09 -5.12
CA ASN A 179 12.42 -24.34 -4.05
C ASN A 179 10.90 -24.19 -4.25
N TYR A 180 10.16 -25.25 -3.89
CA TYR A 180 8.68 -25.30 -3.98
C TYR A 180 8.01 -24.05 -3.40
N ARG A 181 8.47 -23.61 -2.22
CA ARG A 181 7.95 -22.43 -1.50
C ARG A 181 8.03 -21.17 -2.35
N MET A 182 9.17 -20.92 -2.98
CA MET A 182 9.39 -19.74 -3.82
C MET A 182 8.40 -19.68 -4.99
N MET A 183 8.23 -20.81 -5.70
CA MET A 183 7.31 -20.90 -6.84
C MET A 183 5.86 -20.65 -6.41
N GLN A 184 5.41 -21.24 -5.31
CA GLN A 184 4.03 -21.11 -4.85
C GLN A 184 3.71 -19.71 -4.33
N GLN A 185 4.69 -19.05 -3.73
CA GLN A 185 4.55 -17.70 -3.19
C GLN A 185 4.72 -16.61 -4.26
N LYS A 186 5.09 -16.98 -5.51
CA LYS A 186 5.60 -16.03 -6.52
C LYS A 186 6.61 -15.08 -5.86
N GLY A 187 7.48 -15.69 -5.06
CA GLY A 187 8.39 -15.00 -4.17
C GLY A 187 9.55 -14.43 -4.95
N THR A 188 10.02 -13.27 -4.51
CA THR A 188 11.28 -12.67 -4.95
C THR A 188 11.95 -12.03 -3.74
N PHE A 189 13.17 -11.54 -3.95
CA PHE A 189 13.97 -10.93 -2.92
C PHE A 189 14.40 -9.54 -3.32
N ALA A 190 14.67 -8.73 -2.30
CA ALA A 190 15.39 -7.48 -2.49
C ALA A 190 16.56 -7.40 -1.51
N PHE A 191 17.61 -6.73 -1.93
CA PHE A 191 18.69 -6.28 -1.07
C PHE A 191 18.45 -4.82 -0.68
N PRO A 192 18.45 -4.49 0.61
CA PRO A 192 18.47 -3.10 1.05
C PRO A 192 19.80 -2.44 0.68
N ALA A 193 19.75 -1.13 0.42
CA ALA A 193 20.95 -0.31 0.31
C ALA A 193 21.87 -0.48 1.54
N ASN A 194 23.18 -0.47 1.33
CA ASN A 194 24.17 -0.52 2.41
C ASN A 194 24.48 0.90 2.91
N ILE A 195 24.70 1.02 4.22
CA ILE A 195 25.27 2.23 4.84
C ILE A 195 26.80 2.11 4.74
N ILE A 196 27.43 3.08 4.07
CA ILE A 196 28.88 3.10 3.85
C ILE A 196 29.47 4.33 4.52
N GLU A 197 30.31 4.10 5.52
CA GLU A 197 31.02 5.14 6.27
C GLU A 197 32.53 4.90 6.16
N ASN A 198 33.29 5.96 5.88
CA ASN A 198 34.76 5.90 5.73
C ASN A 198 35.22 4.76 4.79
N GLY A 199 34.46 4.52 3.72
CA GLY A 199 34.76 3.48 2.72
C GLY A 199 34.48 2.05 3.17
N SER A 200 33.76 1.84 4.28
CA SER A 200 33.39 0.52 4.78
C SER A 200 31.89 0.38 4.97
N ILE A 201 31.35 -0.81 4.73
CA ILE A 201 29.94 -1.15 4.97
C ILE A 201 29.74 -1.34 6.47
N VAL A 202 28.87 -0.53 7.07
CA VAL A 202 28.58 -0.54 8.53
C VAL A 202 27.16 -1.01 8.86
N GLY A 203 26.27 -1.06 7.87
CA GLY A 203 24.86 -1.38 8.08
C GLY A 203 24.08 -1.49 6.78
N THR A 204 22.77 -1.66 6.91
CA THR A 204 21.79 -1.61 5.82
C THR A 204 20.77 -0.53 6.10
N GLN A 205 20.25 0.12 5.07
CA GLN A 205 19.13 1.06 5.18
C GLN A 205 17.80 0.29 5.18
N PRO A 206 16.84 0.65 6.04
CA PRO A 206 15.51 0.07 5.98
C PRO A 206 14.74 0.52 4.73
N PHE A 207 13.87 -0.32 4.18
CA PHE A 207 13.12 -0.01 2.95
C PHE A 207 12.15 1.18 3.09
N GLU A 208 11.78 1.56 4.32
CA GLU A 208 11.01 2.78 4.59
C GLU A 208 11.80 4.06 4.29
N ASP A 209 13.13 4.02 4.39
CA ASP A 209 14.00 5.15 4.08
C ASP A 209 14.27 5.28 2.59
N SER A 210 14.12 4.17 1.85
CA SER A 210 14.39 4.07 0.42
C SER A 210 13.14 4.02 -0.49
N LYS A 211 11.97 4.46 0.02
CA LYS A 211 10.75 4.89 -0.72
C LYS A 211 9.64 3.83 -0.97
N SER A 212 9.04 3.21 0.04
CA SER A 212 7.74 2.51 -0.14
C SER A 212 6.72 3.41 -0.87
N TYR A 213 6.08 2.92 -1.94
CA TYR A 213 5.17 3.75 -2.77
C TYR A 213 3.83 3.98 -2.05
N GLN A 214 3.26 2.91 -1.48
CA GLN A 214 1.97 2.99 -0.77
C GLN A 214 1.87 1.93 0.33
N GLU A 215 1.22 2.29 1.43
CA GLU A 215 0.79 1.38 2.50
C GLU A 215 -0.74 1.24 2.45
N ILE A 216 -1.22 0.00 2.49
CA ILE A 216 -2.63 -0.39 2.67
C ILE A 216 -2.77 -1.03 4.05
N ILE A 217 -3.71 -0.55 4.85
CA ILE A 217 -3.96 -1.09 6.20
C ILE A 217 -5.11 -2.10 6.14
N ILE A 218 -4.90 -3.26 6.73
CA ILE A 218 -5.89 -4.30 6.96
C ILE A 218 -6.22 -4.33 8.45
N PRO A 219 -7.36 -3.76 8.85
CA PRO A 219 -7.74 -3.74 10.25
C PRO A 219 -7.97 -5.14 10.82
N PHE A 220 -7.60 -5.32 12.08
CA PHE A 220 -7.75 -6.58 12.81
C PHE A 220 -9.13 -7.23 12.68
N GLU A 221 -10.20 -6.43 12.80
CA GLU A 221 -11.59 -6.87 12.83
C GLU A 221 -11.95 -7.69 11.58
N PHE A 222 -11.34 -7.37 10.43
CA PHE A 222 -11.62 -8.00 9.14
C PHE A 222 -10.65 -9.11 8.75
N GLN A 223 -9.55 -9.31 9.48
CA GLN A 223 -8.49 -10.26 9.12
C GLN A 223 -9.02 -11.71 9.06
N GLU A 224 -9.90 -12.13 9.97
CA GLU A 224 -10.45 -13.51 9.98
C GLU A 224 -11.32 -13.80 8.75
N GLN A 225 -12.15 -12.83 8.34
CA GLN A 225 -12.97 -12.94 7.13
C GLN A 225 -12.10 -13.01 5.88
N ILE A 226 -11.13 -12.09 5.77
CA ILE A 226 -10.18 -12.05 4.66
C ILE A 226 -9.38 -13.35 4.56
N PHE A 227 -8.84 -13.84 5.68
CA PHE A 227 -8.10 -15.11 5.71
C PHE A 227 -8.98 -16.29 5.26
N THR A 228 -10.24 -16.33 5.68
CA THR A 228 -11.19 -17.36 5.27
C THR A 228 -11.47 -17.30 3.76
N GLU A 229 -11.63 -16.09 3.21
CA GLU A 229 -11.85 -15.88 1.77
C GLU A 229 -10.61 -16.27 0.95
N LEU A 230 -9.40 -15.90 1.40
CA LEU A 230 -8.14 -16.31 0.79
C LEU A 230 -8.01 -17.83 0.72
N LYS A 231 -8.35 -18.54 1.80
CA LYS A 231 -8.34 -20.01 1.80
C LYS A 231 -9.30 -20.62 0.78
N LYS A 232 -10.46 -20.01 0.55
CA LYS A 232 -11.40 -20.45 -0.51
C LYS A 232 -10.81 -20.27 -1.92
N ARG A 233 -9.89 -19.30 -2.08
CA ARG A 233 -9.14 -19.03 -3.32
C ARG A 233 -7.83 -19.81 -3.40
N ASP A 234 -7.66 -20.84 -2.56
CA ASP A 234 -6.45 -21.67 -2.46
C ASP A 234 -5.18 -20.89 -2.04
N TYR A 235 -5.32 -19.81 -1.28
CA TYR A 235 -4.19 -19.18 -0.58
C TYR A 235 -4.15 -19.73 0.85
N SER A 236 -3.38 -20.80 1.04
CA SER A 236 -3.29 -21.55 2.31
C SER A 236 -1.86 -21.95 2.62
N ALA A 237 -1.58 -22.27 3.88
CA ALA A 237 -0.26 -22.75 4.28
C ALA A 237 0.18 -24.01 3.52
N LYS A 238 -0.75 -24.93 3.25
CA LYS A 238 -0.48 -26.14 2.46
C LYS A 238 0.11 -25.81 1.08
N ARG A 239 -0.46 -24.83 0.39
CA ARG A 239 0.04 -24.39 -0.92
C ARG A 239 1.32 -23.57 -0.77
N LEU A 240 1.30 -22.55 0.07
CA LEU A 240 2.38 -21.55 0.12
C LEU A 240 3.65 -22.07 0.80
N TYR A 241 3.53 -22.97 1.78
CA TYR A 241 4.67 -23.55 2.51
C TYR A 241 4.87 -25.05 2.26
N GLY A 242 3.89 -25.75 1.67
CA GLY A 242 3.91 -27.22 1.59
C GLY A 242 3.44 -27.90 2.88
N ASP A 243 3.12 -27.14 3.92
CA ASP A 243 2.78 -27.63 5.25
C ASP A 243 1.58 -26.85 5.82
N LYS A 244 0.57 -27.57 6.33
CA LYS A 244 -0.64 -26.99 6.92
C LYS A 244 -0.37 -26.29 8.26
N LEU A 245 0.72 -26.61 8.96
CA LEU A 245 1.02 -26.10 10.31
C LEU A 245 1.29 -24.59 10.35
N TYR A 246 1.53 -23.95 9.20
CA TYR A 246 1.79 -22.51 9.13
C TYR A 246 0.53 -21.63 9.09
N ASP A 247 -0.68 -22.20 9.02
CA ASP A 247 -1.92 -21.43 9.13
C ASP A 247 -2.13 -20.99 10.60
N ARG A 248 -1.74 -19.76 10.92
CA ARG A 248 -1.85 -19.18 12.26
C ARG A 248 -3.23 -18.57 12.46
N LYS A 249 -3.69 -18.59 13.70
CA LYS A 249 -4.97 -18.00 14.09
C LYS A 249 -4.87 -17.33 15.44
N VAL A 250 -5.42 -16.14 15.52
CA VAL A 250 -5.65 -15.43 16.77
C VAL A 250 -6.73 -16.17 17.56
N GLU A 251 -6.44 -16.52 18.81
CA GLU A 251 -7.42 -17.17 19.69
C GLU A 251 -8.60 -16.24 19.99
N ASN A 252 -9.79 -16.82 20.12
CA ASN A 252 -10.97 -16.07 20.54
C ASN A 252 -10.89 -15.70 22.02
N LEU A 253 -11.36 -14.52 22.39
CA LEU A 253 -11.51 -14.14 23.80
C LEU A 253 -12.54 -15.05 24.47
N LYS A 254 -12.17 -15.56 25.65
CA LYS A 254 -13.05 -16.41 26.48
C LYS A 254 -14.06 -15.58 27.27
N ASN A 255 -13.69 -14.35 27.66
CA ASN A 255 -14.54 -13.40 28.37
C ASN A 255 -14.31 -11.97 27.86
N PHE A 256 -15.28 -11.08 28.10
CA PHE A 256 -15.20 -9.66 27.73
C PHE A 256 -14.99 -8.74 28.93
N ALA A 257 -14.78 -9.30 30.13
CA ALA A 257 -14.53 -8.53 31.34
C ALA A 257 -13.20 -7.75 31.21
N GLY A 258 -13.23 -6.42 31.45
CA GLY A 258 -12.08 -5.54 31.28
C GLY A 258 -11.65 -5.29 29.82
N VAL A 259 -12.45 -5.75 28.84
CA VAL A 259 -12.21 -5.54 27.40
C VAL A 259 -12.91 -4.27 26.90
N VAL A 260 -13.81 -3.70 27.70
CA VAL A 260 -14.50 -2.44 27.45
C VAL A 260 -14.15 -1.49 28.61
N ASP A 261 -13.64 -0.30 28.31
CA ASP A 261 -13.55 0.75 29.32
C ASP A 261 -14.97 1.32 29.47
N GLU A 262 -15.62 1.09 30.61
CA GLU A 262 -17.06 1.35 30.85
C GLU A 262 -17.42 2.85 30.88
N HIS A 263 -17.28 3.56 29.77
CA HIS A 263 -17.82 4.92 29.60
C HIS A 263 -19.15 4.83 28.84
N PHE A 264 -20.19 4.38 29.53
CA PHE A 264 -21.54 4.33 29.00
C PHE A 264 -22.23 5.68 29.24
N TYR A 265 -22.56 6.39 28.16
CA TYR A 265 -23.37 7.60 28.24
C TYR A 265 -24.85 7.22 28.06
N PRO A 266 -25.69 7.28 29.12
CA PRO A 266 -27.10 6.98 28.99
C PRO A 266 -27.78 8.06 28.15
N VAL A 267 -28.38 7.68 27.02
CA VAL A 267 -29.26 8.55 26.25
C VAL A 267 -30.70 8.15 26.53
N THR A 268 -31.45 9.04 27.18
CA THR A 268 -32.88 8.88 27.43
C THR A 268 -33.69 9.20 26.18
N SER A 269 -34.58 8.29 25.77
CA SER A 269 -35.62 8.58 24.79
C SER A 269 -36.98 8.12 25.32
N ALA A 270 -38.06 8.80 24.91
CA ALA A 270 -39.42 8.58 25.43
C ALA A 270 -40.08 7.25 24.95
N LEU A 271 -39.44 6.55 24.00
CA LEU A 271 -39.78 5.19 23.58
C LEU A 271 -38.76 4.24 24.26
N ARG A 272 -39.02 2.93 24.42
CA ARG A 272 -38.03 1.96 24.99
C ARG A 272 -36.83 1.73 24.03
N LYS A 273 -36.14 2.82 23.66
CA LYS A 273 -35.02 2.89 22.73
C LYS A 273 -33.83 3.50 23.45
N GLY A 274 -32.66 2.88 23.29
CA GLY A 274 -31.40 3.32 23.88
C GLY A 274 -30.31 3.51 22.83
N LYS A 275 -29.28 4.27 23.21
CA LYS A 275 -28.09 4.59 22.41
C LYS A 275 -26.87 4.56 23.33
N GLU A 276 -25.85 3.76 23.01
CA GLU A 276 -24.65 3.62 23.84
C GLU A 276 -23.37 3.52 22.98
N TYR A 277 -22.29 4.16 23.44
CA TYR A 277 -20.95 3.97 22.89
C TYR A 277 -20.23 2.86 23.66
N VAL A 278 -19.49 2.01 22.95
CA VAL A 278 -18.77 0.86 23.51
C VAL A 278 -17.30 0.99 23.15
N GLU A 279 -16.50 1.51 24.07
CA GLU A 279 -15.06 1.68 23.89
C GLU A 279 -14.29 0.40 24.22
N CYS A 280 -13.67 -0.20 23.22
CA CYS A 280 -12.95 -1.47 23.34
C CYS A 280 -11.48 -1.23 23.68
N SER A 281 -11.04 -1.65 24.86
CA SER A 281 -9.65 -1.57 25.33
C SER A 281 -8.70 -2.52 24.58
N LYS A 282 -9.26 -3.51 23.86
CA LYS A 282 -8.54 -4.47 23.00
C LYS A 282 -9.22 -4.56 21.63
N LEU A 283 -8.45 -4.96 20.62
CA LEU A 283 -8.99 -5.27 19.29
C LEU A 283 -9.84 -6.55 19.35
N LEU A 284 -11.03 -6.49 18.76
CA LEU A 284 -12.04 -7.56 18.77
C LEU A 284 -12.30 -8.07 17.35
N LYS A 285 -12.58 -9.37 17.21
CA LYS A 285 -13.07 -9.93 15.95
C LYS A 285 -14.53 -9.52 15.75
N GLN A 286 -15.02 -9.51 14.51
CA GLN A 286 -16.46 -9.27 14.21
C GLN A 286 -17.40 -10.13 15.07
N LYS A 287 -17.14 -11.44 15.17
CA LYS A 287 -17.94 -12.36 15.99
C LYS A 287 -17.86 -12.07 17.50
N GLU A 288 -16.77 -11.49 17.95
CA GLU A 288 -16.60 -11.08 19.35
C GLU A 288 -17.40 -9.81 19.63
N ILE A 289 -17.41 -8.86 18.68
CA ILE A 289 -18.25 -7.66 18.73
C ILE A 289 -19.74 -8.02 18.71
N GLU A 290 -20.17 -8.94 17.84
CA GLU A 290 -21.55 -9.47 17.82
C GLU A 290 -21.96 -10.07 19.17
N LYS A 291 -21.13 -10.93 19.77
CA LYS A 291 -21.39 -11.55 21.07
C LYS A 291 -21.46 -10.52 22.20
N LEU A 292 -20.57 -9.54 22.19
CA LEU A 292 -20.56 -8.46 23.17
C LEU A 292 -21.84 -7.61 23.02
N GLY A 293 -22.21 -7.23 21.79
CA GLY A 293 -23.45 -6.52 21.51
C GLY A 293 -24.70 -7.26 21.97
N LEU A 294 -24.77 -8.57 21.71
CA LEU A 294 -25.88 -9.42 22.19
C LEU A 294 -25.96 -9.43 23.73
N SER A 295 -24.82 -9.51 24.42
CA SER A 295 -24.76 -9.48 25.88
C SER A 295 -25.29 -8.16 26.45
N ILE A 296 -24.90 -7.02 25.84
CA ILE A 296 -25.37 -5.70 26.22
C ILE A 296 -26.88 -5.60 25.94
N ALA A 297 -27.35 -6.01 24.76
CA ALA A 297 -28.76 -5.98 24.40
C ALA A 297 -29.64 -6.82 25.36
N LYS A 298 -29.16 -7.99 25.79
CA LYS A 298 -29.84 -8.82 26.81
C LYS A 298 -29.94 -8.11 28.15
N ASN A 299 -28.83 -7.53 28.61
CA ASN A 299 -28.75 -6.83 29.89
C ASN A 299 -29.63 -5.58 29.93
N ARG A 300 -29.67 -4.80 28.84
CA ARG A 300 -30.51 -3.60 28.73
C ARG A 300 -31.99 -3.93 28.56
N ASN A 301 -32.31 -5.05 27.90
CA ASN A 301 -33.68 -5.53 27.68
C ASN A 301 -34.62 -4.49 27.05
N LEU A 302 -34.07 -3.62 26.19
CA LEU A 302 -34.82 -2.58 25.48
C LEU A 302 -35.51 -3.15 24.23
N GLU A 303 -36.53 -2.44 23.73
CA GLU A 303 -37.21 -2.80 22.48
C GLU A 303 -36.32 -2.54 21.27
N CYS A 304 -35.54 -1.45 21.32
CA CYS A 304 -34.49 -1.14 20.35
C CYS A 304 -33.25 -0.59 21.07
N LEU A 305 -32.05 -0.93 20.59
CA LEU A 305 -30.78 -0.44 21.14
C LEU A 305 -29.79 -0.22 20.00
N ALA A 306 -29.23 0.98 19.91
CA ALA A 306 -28.10 1.27 19.03
C ALA A 306 -26.80 1.26 19.84
N LEU A 307 -25.80 0.53 19.37
CA LEU A 307 -24.46 0.43 19.95
C LEU A 307 -23.43 0.91 18.94
N TRP A 308 -22.59 1.86 19.34
CA TRP A 308 -21.46 2.34 18.55
C TRP A 308 -20.17 1.79 19.14
N PHE A 309 -19.60 0.78 18.50
CA PHE A 309 -18.32 0.20 18.93
C PHE A 309 -17.18 1.08 18.44
N GLN A 310 -16.30 1.46 19.35
CA GLN A 310 -15.12 2.27 19.03
C GLN A 310 -13.88 1.62 19.63
N ARG A 311 -12.72 1.77 18.98
CA ARG A 311 -11.45 1.39 19.60
C ARG A 311 -11.15 2.35 20.73
N LYS A 312 -10.36 1.89 21.72
CA LYS A 312 -9.81 2.78 22.73
C LYS A 312 -9.26 4.02 22.06
N TYR A 313 -9.57 5.18 22.62
CA TYR A 313 -9.02 6.45 22.16
C TYR A 313 -9.54 7.01 20.82
N ALA A 314 -10.56 6.41 20.20
CA ALA A 314 -11.21 6.96 19.01
C ALA A 314 -11.82 8.34 19.30
N LYS A 315 -11.84 9.26 18.31
CA LYS A 315 -12.56 10.54 18.42
C LYS A 315 -14.05 10.30 18.18
N ASP A 316 -14.90 11.18 18.72
CA ASP A 316 -16.35 11.11 18.53
C ASP A 316 -16.75 10.91 17.05
N GLY A 317 -17.64 9.94 16.82
CA GLY A 317 -18.16 9.59 15.49
C GLY A 317 -17.30 8.60 14.70
N VAL A 318 -16.14 8.16 15.22
CA VAL A 318 -15.26 7.18 14.59
C VAL A 318 -15.54 5.79 15.18
N ASN A 319 -16.43 5.05 14.52
CA ASN A 319 -16.91 3.75 15.00
C ASN A 319 -16.34 2.61 14.17
N ILE A 320 -15.93 1.53 14.81
CA ILE A 320 -15.62 0.25 14.18
C ILE A 320 -16.86 -0.28 13.45
N VAL A 321 -17.98 -0.33 14.18
CA VAL A 321 -19.29 -0.79 13.70
C VAL A 321 -20.39 -0.12 14.51
N THR A 322 -21.48 0.20 13.82
CA THR A 322 -22.74 0.54 14.48
C THR A 322 -23.67 -0.68 14.44
N GLN A 323 -24.10 -1.17 15.60
CA GLN A 323 -25.07 -2.24 15.72
C GLN A 323 -26.43 -1.69 16.14
N PHE A 324 -27.50 -2.13 15.49
CA PHE A 324 -28.87 -1.86 15.87
C PHE A 324 -29.57 -3.17 16.23
N TRP A 325 -29.94 -3.31 17.49
CA TRP A 325 -30.64 -4.45 18.06
C TRP A 325 -32.12 -4.12 18.25
N SER A 326 -33.03 -4.97 17.80
CA SER A 326 -34.49 -4.80 17.98
C SER A 326 -35.18 -6.10 18.38
N GLN A 327 -36.26 -6.04 19.16
CA GLN A 327 -37.10 -7.21 19.46
C GLN A 327 -38.19 -7.48 18.41
N GLY A 328 -38.30 -6.65 17.36
CA GLY A 328 -39.23 -6.87 16.24
C GLY A 328 -40.72 -6.70 16.57
N ARG A 329 -41.08 -6.07 17.70
CA ARG A 329 -42.47 -5.94 18.19
C ARG A 329 -43.25 -4.74 17.60
N GLY A 330 -42.92 -4.28 16.40
CA GLY A 330 -43.57 -3.13 15.75
C GLY A 330 -44.40 -3.51 14.53
N THR A 331 -45.66 -3.05 14.48
CA THR A 331 -46.51 -3.10 13.30
C THR A 331 -46.17 -1.94 12.35
N GLY A 332 -45.26 -2.15 11.40
CA GLY A 332 -45.11 -1.24 10.26
C GLY A 332 -43.69 -1.10 9.68
N LYS A 333 -43.62 -1.25 8.35
CA LYS A 333 -42.79 -0.57 7.31
C LYS A 333 -41.44 0.13 7.62
N TYR A 334 -40.76 -0.19 8.71
CA TYR A 334 -39.50 0.45 9.10
C TYR A 334 -38.37 -0.58 9.25
N TYR A 335 -37.12 -0.09 9.13
CA TYR A 335 -35.83 -0.82 9.13
C TYR A 335 -35.58 -1.82 10.29
N TRP A 336 -36.49 -1.96 11.26
CA TRP A 336 -36.31 -2.82 12.44
C TRP A 336 -36.47 -4.33 12.15
N ASN A 337 -37.02 -4.71 10.98
CA ASN A 337 -37.35 -6.10 10.65
C ASN A 337 -36.48 -6.72 9.54
N THR A 338 -35.51 -5.99 9.00
CA THR A 338 -34.71 -6.41 7.82
C THR A 338 -33.32 -6.96 8.15
N GLY A 339 -33.04 -7.21 9.43
CA GLY A 339 -31.74 -7.68 9.91
C GLY A 339 -31.64 -9.18 10.14
N GLN A 340 -30.47 -9.63 10.60
CA GLN A 340 -30.22 -11.01 10.99
C GLN A 340 -30.90 -11.33 12.32
N LYS A 341 -31.67 -12.41 12.39
CA LYS A 341 -32.21 -12.91 13.66
C LYS A 341 -31.09 -13.52 14.49
N VAL A 342 -30.84 -12.96 15.67
CA VAL A 342 -29.85 -13.43 16.64
C VAL A 342 -30.56 -13.55 18.00
N ASP A 343 -30.76 -14.78 18.46
CA ASP A 343 -31.59 -15.08 19.64
C ASP A 343 -33.02 -14.50 19.45
N ARG A 344 -33.54 -13.78 20.46
CA ARG A 344 -34.81 -13.04 20.42
C ARG A 344 -34.73 -11.66 19.74
N PHE A 345 -33.57 -11.27 19.22
CA PHE A 345 -33.34 -9.96 18.63
C PHE A 345 -33.14 -10.05 17.11
N ILE A 346 -33.30 -8.91 16.44
CA ILE A 346 -32.95 -8.64 15.06
C ILE A 346 -31.76 -7.67 15.09
N LEU A 347 -30.64 -8.06 14.50
CA LEU A 347 -29.40 -7.30 14.41
C LEU A 347 -29.25 -6.70 13.00
N ASN A 348 -29.00 -5.39 12.92
CA ASN A 348 -28.47 -4.74 11.74
C ASN A 348 -27.12 -4.12 12.07
N GLU A 349 -26.12 -4.31 11.22
CA GLU A 349 -24.79 -3.74 11.40
C GLU A 349 -24.44 -2.80 10.25
N SER A 350 -23.79 -1.68 10.57
CA SER A 350 -23.13 -0.82 9.60
C SER A 350 -21.65 -0.76 9.92
N TRP A 351 -20.85 -1.35 9.02
CA TRP A 351 -19.39 -1.36 9.03
C TRP A 351 -18.81 -0.27 8.11
N GLU A 352 -19.63 0.71 7.72
CA GLU A 352 -19.29 1.75 6.73
C GLU A 352 -18.48 2.91 7.33
N SER A 353 -18.25 2.90 8.64
CA SER A 353 -17.46 3.94 9.31
C SER A 353 -15.97 3.66 9.17
N ASP A 354 -15.20 4.65 8.68
CA ASP A 354 -13.73 4.62 8.68
C ASP A 354 -13.21 4.78 10.11
N TYR A 355 -12.73 3.71 10.75
CA TYR A 355 -12.40 3.71 12.18
C TYR A 355 -10.93 3.90 12.53
N VAL A 356 -10.05 3.97 11.53
CA VAL A 356 -8.63 4.23 11.73
C VAL A 356 -8.32 5.64 11.23
N VAL A 357 -7.24 6.24 11.71
CA VAL A 357 -6.58 7.44 11.14
C VAL A 357 -6.84 8.76 11.87
N ARG A 358 -7.62 8.86 12.95
CA ARG A 358 -7.56 10.11 13.75
C ARG A 358 -6.36 10.12 14.71
N ARG A 359 -6.20 9.16 15.61
CA ARG A 359 -5.21 9.31 16.70
C ARG A 359 -3.75 9.20 16.27
N LEU A 360 -3.35 8.14 15.54
CA LEU A 360 -1.95 8.04 15.07
C LEU A 360 -1.55 9.22 14.17
N PHE A 361 -2.45 9.69 13.28
CA PHE A 361 -2.21 10.82 12.38
C PHE A 361 -2.08 12.16 13.10
N TYR A 362 -2.91 12.39 14.13
CA TYR A 362 -2.85 13.62 14.92
C TYR A 362 -1.70 13.61 15.92
N ASP A 363 -1.39 12.46 16.52
CA ASP A 363 -0.37 12.34 17.56
C ASP A 363 1.04 12.22 16.94
N HIS A 364 1.12 11.74 15.70
CA HIS A 364 2.39 11.53 14.99
C HIS A 364 2.37 11.92 13.50
N PRO A 365 2.06 13.19 13.15
CA PRO A 365 2.11 13.67 11.76
C PRO A 365 3.49 13.46 11.10
N GLU A 366 4.56 13.39 11.90
CA GLU A 366 5.94 13.10 11.51
C GLU A 366 6.19 11.64 11.10
N LEU A 367 5.44 10.68 11.64
CA LEU A 367 5.55 9.26 11.27
C LEU A 367 4.95 8.99 9.88
N PHE A 368 4.12 9.90 9.38
CA PHE A 368 3.54 9.82 8.05
C PHE A 368 4.33 10.68 7.07
N LYS A 369 5.41 10.10 6.55
CA LYS A 369 6.16 10.65 5.40
C LYS A 369 5.15 10.96 4.28
N LYS A 370 5.13 12.22 3.82
CA LYS A 370 4.31 12.68 2.68
C LYS A 370 4.44 11.68 1.52
N ARG A 371 3.34 11.44 0.77
CA ARG A 371 3.36 10.68 -0.50
C ARG A 371 4.47 11.25 -1.38
N LYS A 372 5.59 10.53 -1.52
CA LYS A 372 6.70 10.92 -2.40
C LYS A 372 6.33 10.52 -3.83
N LEU A 373 6.53 11.44 -4.77
CA LEU A 373 6.22 11.20 -6.18
C LEU A 373 7.20 10.20 -6.79
N LEU A 374 6.75 9.39 -7.75
CA LEU A 374 7.68 8.62 -8.58
C LEU A 374 8.69 9.54 -9.27
N PRO A 375 9.95 9.13 -9.44
CA PRO A 375 10.92 9.94 -10.18
C PRO A 375 10.41 10.17 -11.62
N GLN A 376 10.62 11.38 -12.15
CA GLN A 376 10.26 11.67 -13.54
C GLN A 376 11.08 10.81 -14.49
N SER A 377 10.42 10.19 -15.46
CA SER A 377 11.10 9.40 -16.50
C SER A 377 11.98 10.31 -17.37
N SER A 378 13.15 9.81 -17.78
CA SER A 378 14.03 10.49 -18.73
C SER A 378 13.33 10.74 -20.08
N ASP A 379 12.45 9.83 -20.47
CA ASP A 379 11.72 9.84 -21.74
C ASP A 379 10.31 10.45 -21.59
N ALA A 380 10.07 11.19 -20.50
CA ALA A 380 8.78 11.82 -20.24
C ALA A 380 8.37 12.78 -21.38
N LEU A 381 7.11 12.68 -21.80
CA LEU A 381 6.52 13.52 -22.84
C LEU A 381 6.50 14.97 -22.38
N GLU A 382 7.16 15.85 -23.15
CA GLU A 382 7.03 17.29 -22.93
C GLU A 382 5.66 17.79 -23.41
N VAL A 383 4.80 18.11 -22.45
CA VAL A 383 3.42 18.50 -22.73
C VAL A 383 3.39 19.91 -23.28
N LYS A 384 2.95 20.01 -24.52
CA LYS A 384 2.61 21.26 -25.21
C LYS A 384 1.13 21.50 -25.00
N MET A 385 0.80 22.68 -24.47
CA MET A 385 -0.57 23.14 -24.26
C MET A 385 -0.65 24.59 -24.74
N LYS A 386 -1.37 24.84 -25.83
CA LYS A 386 -1.60 26.18 -26.38
C LYS A 386 -3.09 26.47 -26.35
N ILE A 387 -3.43 27.69 -25.94
CA ILE A 387 -4.82 28.14 -25.83
C ILE A 387 -4.91 29.43 -26.66
N SER A 388 -5.93 29.53 -27.50
CA SER A 388 -6.17 30.71 -28.35
C SER A 388 -7.66 30.94 -28.54
N ASP A 389 -8.06 32.19 -28.71
CA ASP A 389 -9.42 32.56 -29.15
C ASP A 389 -9.47 32.59 -30.68
N GLN A 390 -10.43 31.86 -31.28
CA GLN A 390 -10.60 31.73 -32.73
C GLN A 390 -12.08 31.76 -33.10
N GLN A 391 -12.54 32.85 -33.74
CA GLN A 391 -13.89 32.96 -34.33
C GLN A 391 -15.00 32.44 -33.41
N ASP A 392 -15.17 33.08 -32.24
CA ASP A 392 -16.11 32.70 -31.18
C ASP A 392 -15.78 31.41 -30.38
N ASN A 393 -14.71 30.70 -30.72
CA ASN A 393 -14.33 29.46 -30.06
C ASN A 393 -13.03 29.61 -29.26
N LEU A 394 -13.01 29.05 -28.05
CA LEU A 394 -11.77 28.77 -27.37
C LEU A 394 -11.15 27.51 -27.98
N CYS A 395 -10.00 27.67 -28.63
CA CYS A 395 -9.22 26.58 -29.21
C CYS A 395 -8.11 26.16 -28.23
N ILE A 396 -8.13 24.87 -27.87
CA ILE A 396 -7.15 24.22 -27.01
C ILE A 396 -6.37 23.23 -27.87
N GLU A 397 -5.07 23.47 -28.02
CA GLU A 397 -4.15 22.65 -28.79
C GLU A 397 -3.17 21.93 -27.86
N THR A 398 -3.13 20.59 -27.93
CA THR A 398 -2.28 19.79 -27.06
C THR A 398 -1.78 18.50 -27.71
N ASN A 399 -0.62 18.02 -27.25
CA ASN A 399 -0.02 16.72 -27.61
C ASN A 399 -0.23 15.63 -26.55
N LEU A 400 -1.12 15.84 -25.57
CA LEU A 400 -1.45 14.82 -24.57
C LEU A 400 -1.97 13.54 -25.26
N TYR A 401 -1.63 12.39 -24.68
CA TYR A 401 -2.17 11.10 -25.10
C TYR A 401 -3.69 11.08 -25.03
N GLU A 402 -4.31 10.18 -25.81
CA GLU A 402 -5.74 9.92 -25.78
C GLU A 402 -6.23 9.46 -24.39
N GLY A 403 -7.50 9.77 -24.08
CA GLY A 403 -8.14 9.42 -22.81
C GLY A 403 -7.83 10.38 -21.65
N ALA A 404 -7.12 11.47 -21.90
CA ALA A 404 -6.87 12.52 -20.90
C ALA A 404 -8.13 13.34 -20.68
N ASN A 405 -8.60 13.42 -19.44
CA ASN A 405 -9.72 14.25 -19.05
C ASN A 405 -9.22 15.64 -18.62
N LEU A 406 -9.65 16.67 -19.36
CA LEU A 406 -9.37 18.06 -19.10
C LEU A 406 -10.64 18.76 -18.60
N ASN A 407 -10.54 19.44 -17.46
CA ASN A 407 -11.54 20.38 -16.97
C ASN A 407 -11.17 21.79 -17.39
N ILE A 408 -12.10 22.49 -18.04
CA ILE A 408 -11.90 23.85 -18.53
C ILE A 408 -12.87 24.77 -17.83
N ILE A 409 -12.35 25.80 -17.19
CA ILE A 409 -13.16 26.81 -16.52
C ILE A 409 -13.01 28.11 -17.30
N VAL A 410 -14.12 28.67 -17.79
CA VAL A 410 -14.15 29.95 -18.52
C VAL A 410 -15.22 30.84 -17.90
N ASN A 411 -14.84 31.98 -17.33
CA ASN A 411 -15.79 32.94 -16.73
C ASN A 411 -16.86 32.28 -15.83
N LYS A 412 -16.45 31.34 -14.94
CA LYS A 412 -17.31 30.53 -14.04
C LYS A 412 -18.16 29.43 -14.71
N LYS A 413 -18.10 29.24 -16.03
CA LYS A 413 -18.67 28.07 -16.71
C LYS A 413 -17.63 26.95 -16.79
N GLN A 414 -18.07 25.71 -16.61
CA GLN A 414 -17.21 24.53 -16.66
C GLN A 414 -17.52 23.69 -17.90
N TYR A 415 -16.46 23.21 -18.54
CA TYR A 415 -16.50 22.31 -19.69
C TYR A 415 -15.55 21.13 -19.42
N THR A 416 -15.80 20.00 -20.06
CA THR A 416 -14.93 18.82 -20.01
C THR A 416 -14.56 18.44 -21.44
N ILE A 417 -13.29 18.14 -21.66
CA ILE A 417 -12.79 17.58 -22.93
C ILE A 417 -12.05 16.29 -22.60
N SER A 418 -12.26 15.27 -23.41
CA SER A 418 -11.41 14.08 -23.44
C SER A 418 -10.55 14.11 -24.70
N THR A 419 -9.26 13.84 -24.56
CA THR A 419 -8.34 13.78 -25.70
C THR A 419 -8.54 12.50 -26.51
N HIS A 420 -8.29 12.57 -27.82
CA HIS A 420 -8.47 11.47 -28.75
C HIS A 420 -7.23 11.29 -29.65
N LYS A 421 -7.03 10.05 -30.10
CA LYS A 421 -5.91 9.68 -30.97
C LYS A 421 -5.97 10.48 -32.27
N ASN A 422 -4.82 11.03 -32.70
CA ASN A 422 -4.67 11.86 -33.89
C ASN A 422 -5.46 13.19 -33.88
N ILE A 423 -6.04 13.60 -32.75
CA ILE A 423 -6.72 14.90 -32.61
C ILE A 423 -5.91 15.76 -31.63
N ASN A 424 -5.39 16.89 -32.11
CA ASN A 424 -4.59 17.81 -31.32
C ASN A 424 -5.29 19.13 -31.00
N LYS A 425 -6.45 19.43 -31.60
CA LYS A 425 -7.19 20.68 -31.42
C LYS A 425 -8.62 20.42 -30.98
N TYR A 426 -9.06 21.14 -29.96
CA TYR A 426 -10.37 21.03 -29.36
C TYR A 426 -11.00 22.42 -29.24
N PHE A 427 -12.29 22.52 -29.55
CA PHE A 427 -12.99 23.79 -29.65
C PHE A 427 -14.16 23.86 -28.66
N ILE A 428 -14.21 24.92 -27.86
CA ILE A 428 -15.34 25.22 -26.99
C ILE A 428 -16.01 26.49 -27.51
N LYS A 429 -17.29 26.38 -27.86
CA LYS A 429 -18.08 27.54 -28.29
C LYS A 429 -18.34 28.46 -27.10
N LEU A 430 -17.94 29.71 -27.24
CA LEU A 430 -18.15 30.75 -26.24
C LEU A 430 -19.27 31.71 -26.67
N ASP A 431 -19.80 32.46 -25.71
CA ASP A 431 -20.72 33.56 -25.99
C ASP A 431 -19.96 34.68 -26.72
N ARG A 432 -20.55 35.19 -27.81
CA ARG A 432 -19.99 36.24 -28.66
C ARG A 432 -19.84 37.56 -27.91
N ASN A 433 -20.73 37.81 -26.95
CA ASN A 433 -20.79 39.09 -26.22
C ASN A 433 -19.74 39.20 -25.10
N LEU A 434 -18.89 38.17 -24.91
CA LEU A 434 -17.84 38.19 -23.90
C LEU A 434 -16.68 39.11 -24.32
N LYS A 435 -16.55 40.25 -23.65
CA LYS A 435 -15.43 41.20 -23.84
C LYS A 435 -14.10 40.69 -23.27
N GLU A 436 -14.17 39.93 -22.19
CA GLU A 436 -13.00 39.32 -21.55
C GLU A 436 -13.26 37.83 -21.37
N ILE A 437 -12.32 37.01 -21.84
CA ILE A 437 -12.33 35.56 -21.70
C ILE A 437 -11.16 35.18 -20.82
N LYS A 438 -11.43 34.85 -19.55
CA LYS A 438 -10.42 34.37 -18.63
C LYS A 438 -10.80 33.03 -18.05
N GLY A 439 -9.79 32.23 -17.81
CA GLY A 439 -10.03 30.86 -17.43
C GLY A 439 -8.78 30.04 -17.31
N GLU A 440 -8.99 28.75 -17.11
CA GLU A 440 -7.95 27.77 -16.89
C GLU A 440 -8.30 26.44 -17.54
N VAL A 441 -7.30 25.79 -18.12
CA VAL A 441 -7.35 24.38 -18.51
C VAL A 441 -6.63 23.58 -17.43
N ILE A 442 -7.32 22.56 -16.90
CA ILE A 442 -6.86 21.73 -15.79
C ILE A 442 -6.85 20.27 -16.25
N LEU A 443 -5.68 19.63 -16.21
CA LEU A 443 -5.60 18.17 -16.27
C LEU A 443 -5.91 17.64 -14.87
N VAL A 444 -7.04 16.93 -14.73
CA VAL A 444 -7.51 16.44 -13.43
C VAL A 444 -6.49 15.45 -12.82
N THR A 445 -6.51 15.35 -11.50
CA THR A 445 -5.63 14.46 -10.72
C THR A 445 -5.61 13.03 -11.28
N PRO A 446 -4.48 12.30 -11.23
CA PRO A 446 -4.36 10.94 -11.75
C PRO A 446 -5.49 9.99 -11.30
N SER A 447 -5.95 10.08 -10.05
CA SER A 447 -7.02 9.21 -9.52
C SER A 447 -8.37 9.33 -10.23
N LEU A 448 -8.59 10.40 -11.00
CA LEU A 448 -9.80 10.64 -11.78
C LEU A 448 -9.59 10.48 -13.30
N GLN A 449 -8.39 10.08 -13.72
CA GLN A 449 -8.07 9.83 -15.12
C GLN A 449 -8.48 8.42 -15.56
N SER A 450 -8.62 8.24 -16.88
CA SER A 450 -8.87 6.91 -17.45
C SER A 450 -7.66 5.99 -17.27
N LYS A 451 -7.91 4.68 -17.13
CA LYS A 451 -6.83 3.67 -17.07
C LYS A 451 -5.94 3.71 -18.31
N GLU A 452 -6.52 3.95 -19.49
CA GLU A 452 -5.78 4.08 -20.74
C GLU A 452 -4.75 5.21 -20.70
N PHE A 453 -5.13 6.37 -20.16
CA PHE A 453 -4.23 7.51 -20.02
C PHE A 453 -3.14 7.25 -18.97
N LEU A 454 -3.50 6.66 -17.83
CA LEU A 454 -2.54 6.32 -16.76
C LEU A 454 -1.53 5.26 -17.19
N ASN A 455 -1.92 4.30 -18.05
CA ASN A 455 -0.98 3.32 -18.62
C ASN A 455 0.18 3.96 -19.39
N LYS A 456 -0.03 5.15 -19.97
CA LYS A 456 1.00 5.89 -20.70
C LYS A 456 1.72 6.92 -19.84
N THR A 457 0.96 7.61 -18.98
CA THR A 457 1.47 8.77 -18.24
C THR A 457 2.04 8.43 -16.87
N GLY A 458 1.69 7.25 -16.34
CA GLY A 458 1.99 6.84 -14.98
C GLY A 458 1.02 7.44 -13.96
N ILE A 459 0.92 6.81 -12.79
CA ILE A 459 -0.04 7.16 -11.74
C ILE A 459 0.33 8.45 -10.99
N ASP A 460 1.54 8.96 -11.20
CA ASP A 460 1.99 10.26 -10.72
C ASP A 460 2.30 11.24 -11.86
N PHE A 461 1.81 10.95 -13.08
CA PHE A 461 2.20 11.63 -14.31
C PHE A 461 3.73 11.71 -14.50
N GLU A 462 4.47 10.71 -14.03
CA GLU A 462 5.93 10.69 -14.11
C GLU A 462 6.47 10.58 -15.53
N ASN A 463 5.65 10.13 -16.48
CA ASN A 463 5.97 10.14 -17.90
C ASN A 463 5.50 11.41 -18.61
N LEU A 464 5.09 12.45 -17.87
CA LEU A 464 4.82 13.78 -18.39
C LEU A 464 5.81 14.79 -17.81
N ARG A 465 6.22 15.77 -18.63
CA ARG A 465 7.08 16.90 -18.22
C ARG A 465 6.66 18.20 -18.89
N GLY A 466 7.32 19.28 -18.52
CA GLY A 466 7.07 20.63 -19.04
C GLY A 466 6.23 21.50 -18.09
N SER A 467 6.08 22.77 -18.43
CA SER A 467 5.49 23.78 -17.54
C SER A 467 4.01 23.60 -17.25
N PHE A 468 3.30 22.80 -18.05
CA PHE A 468 1.87 22.53 -17.85
C PHE A 468 1.61 21.60 -16.67
N VAL A 469 2.41 20.55 -16.50
CA VAL A 469 2.22 19.52 -15.45
C VAL A 469 3.13 19.85 -14.28
N LYS A 470 2.54 20.16 -13.13
CA LYS A 470 3.31 20.47 -11.91
C LYS A 470 3.34 19.26 -10.98
N ARG A 471 4.55 18.80 -10.70
CA ARG A 471 4.88 17.67 -9.82
C ARG A 471 5.70 18.18 -8.64
N GLU A 472 5.10 19.01 -7.77
CA GLU A 472 5.81 19.64 -6.65
C GLU A 472 5.68 18.80 -5.37
N GLU A 473 6.81 18.37 -4.79
CA GLU A 473 6.85 17.58 -3.54
C GLU A 473 6.32 18.34 -2.31
N ASN A 474 6.34 19.68 -2.35
CA ASN A 474 5.94 20.55 -1.24
C ASN A 474 4.49 21.04 -1.32
N MET A 475 3.81 20.89 -2.46
CA MET A 475 2.39 21.19 -2.60
C MET A 475 1.56 20.05 -2.01
N THR A 476 0.48 20.40 -1.32
CA THR A 476 -0.51 19.48 -0.77
C THR A 476 -1.05 18.51 -1.82
N SER A 477 -0.47 17.32 -1.92
CA SER A 477 -1.04 16.06 -2.45
C SER A 477 -1.66 16.01 -3.86
N LEU A 478 -1.73 17.11 -4.61
CA LEU A 478 -2.44 17.20 -5.89
C LEU A 478 -1.47 17.40 -7.06
N ILE A 479 -1.14 16.29 -7.72
CA ILE A 479 -0.51 16.29 -9.04
C ILE A 479 -1.59 16.73 -10.04
N MET A 480 -1.37 17.84 -10.74
CA MET A 480 -2.28 18.32 -11.77
C MET A 480 -1.55 19.09 -12.86
N GLY A 481 -2.16 19.15 -14.03
CA GLY A 481 -1.77 20.09 -15.07
C GLY A 481 -2.62 21.35 -14.98
N ARG A 482 -2.04 22.54 -15.14
CA ARG A 482 -2.78 23.81 -15.11
C ARG A 482 -2.18 24.83 -16.06
N LYS A 483 -3.02 25.45 -16.88
CA LYS A 483 -2.66 26.62 -17.69
C LYS A 483 -3.77 27.65 -17.66
N SER A 484 -3.46 28.81 -17.09
CA SER A 484 -4.35 29.97 -17.09
C SER A 484 -4.23 30.73 -18.42
N PHE A 485 -5.31 31.40 -18.82
CA PHE A 485 -5.37 32.23 -20.02
C PHE A 485 -6.29 33.42 -19.81
N ILE A 486 -6.00 34.51 -20.53
CA ILE A 486 -6.82 35.71 -20.59
C ILE A 486 -6.77 36.23 -22.03
N PHE A 487 -7.92 36.43 -22.65
CA PHE A 487 -8.09 37.08 -23.95
C PHE A 487 -9.05 38.25 -23.81
N LYS A 488 -8.79 39.33 -24.54
CA LYS A 488 -9.68 40.46 -24.67
C LYS A 488 -10.18 40.48 -26.11
N ARG A 489 -11.50 40.60 -26.28
CA ARG A 489 -12.14 40.83 -27.58
C ARG A 489 -12.45 42.31 -27.68
N ASP A 490 -12.17 42.88 -28.85
CA ASP A 490 -12.45 44.29 -29.16
C ASP A 490 -13.96 44.56 -29.30
#